data_AF-A0A224YMI4-F1
#
_entry.id   AF-A0A224YMI4-F1
#
_cell.length_a   1.000
_cell.length_b   1.000
_cell.length_c   1.000
_cell.angle_alpha   90.00
_cell.angle_beta   90.00
_cell.angle_gamma   90.00
#
_symmetry.space_group_name_H-M   'P 1'
#
loop_
_entity.id
_entity.type
_entity.pdbx_description
1 polymer ?
#
loop_
_entity_poly.entity_id
_entity_poly.type
_entity_poly.pdbx_seq_one_letter_code
_entity_poly.pdbx_strand_id
1 'polypeptide(L)'
;MQEHPDCTTGTAKPNAFTVFWTNHTKVWTIKSTYIFSYTCEREVPTNMNDTGLQITTYFDTRNSFTLNWTFTENDTITCALSSSVELKRQILYQKETCAVFKIQVLWRSQNKTSDNTHVQGKTYYKLVVDDKDKDRNSTDCTKKYRKARGKEKNYNVYRKSCKQIENIYSK
;
A
#
# COMPACT_ATOMS: atom_id res chain seq x y z
N MET A 1 15.13 -27.77 43.20
CA MET A 1 13.98 -27.14 42.52
C MET A 1 14.54 -25.98 41.72
N GLN A 2 14.46 -26.06 40.39
CA GLN A 2 15.07 -25.11 39.47
C GLN A 2 13.93 -24.26 38.89
N GLU A 3 13.93 -22.96 39.17
CA GLU A 3 12.94 -22.02 38.66
C GLU A 3 13.17 -21.80 37.15
N HIS A 4 12.11 -22.00 36.37
CA HIS A 4 12.06 -21.60 34.97
C HIS A 4 11.87 -20.08 34.89
N PRO A 5 12.66 -19.35 34.07
CA PRO A 5 12.40 -17.94 33.85
C PRO A 5 11.11 -17.80 33.04
N ASP A 6 10.20 -17.01 33.57
CA ASP A 6 8.99 -16.51 32.90
C ASP A 6 9.34 -16.05 31.49
N CYS A 7 8.86 -16.79 30.48
CA CYS A 7 8.87 -16.35 29.10
C CYS A 7 7.78 -15.28 28.99
N THR A 8 8.14 -14.04 29.27
CA THR A 8 7.25 -12.91 29.02
C THR A 8 6.97 -12.88 27.52
N THR A 9 5.79 -13.33 27.12
CA THR A 9 5.25 -13.15 25.77
C THR A 9 4.99 -11.65 25.60
N GLY A 10 6.07 -10.91 25.30
CA GLY A 10 5.98 -9.54 24.85
C GLY A 10 5.06 -9.54 23.64
N THR A 11 3.89 -8.92 23.77
CA THR A 11 2.92 -8.80 22.68
C THR A 11 3.62 -8.11 21.53
N ALA A 12 3.94 -8.85 20.47
CA ALA A 12 4.61 -8.30 19.31
C ALA A 12 3.76 -7.15 18.76
N LYS A 13 4.37 -5.98 18.60
CA LYS A 13 3.69 -4.80 18.05
C LYS A 13 3.08 -5.19 16.69
N PRO A 14 1.78 -4.94 16.46
CA PRO A 14 1.15 -5.24 15.17
C PRO A 14 1.82 -4.47 14.04
N ASN A 15 1.90 -5.08 12.86
CA ASN A 15 2.40 -4.42 11.65
C ASN A 15 1.53 -3.18 11.35
N ALA A 16 2.16 -2.07 10.93
CA ALA A 16 1.45 -0.83 10.63
C ALA A 16 0.32 -1.00 9.60
N PHE A 17 0.46 -1.92 8.64
CA PHE A 17 -0.62 -2.21 7.69
C PHE A 17 -1.81 -2.90 8.33
N THR A 18 -1.60 -3.77 9.33
CA THR A 18 -2.69 -4.36 10.10
C THR A 18 -3.51 -3.26 10.77
N VAL A 19 -2.84 -2.37 11.51
CA VAL A 19 -3.49 -1.23 12.17
C VAL A 19 -4.21 -0.32 11.17
N PHE A 20 -3.58 -0.04 10.03
CA PHE A 20 -4.17 0.78 8.99
C PHE A 20 -5.48 0.15 8.45
N TRP A 21 -5.45 -1.10 8.03
CA TRP A 21 -6.62 -1.75 7.41
C TRP A 21 -7.68 -2.22 8.40
N THR A 22 -7.39 -2.28 9.71
CA THR A 22 -8.43 -2.38 10.74
C THR A 22 -9.29 -1.10 10.81
N ASN A 23 -8.70 0.07 10.51
CA ASN A 23 -9.38 1.36 10.61
C ASN A 23 -9.97 1.86 9.27
N HIS A 24 -9.56 1.26 8.16
CA HIS A 24 -9.93 1.68 6.81
C HIS A 24 -10.52 0.52 6.02
N THR A 25 -11.74 0.66 5.50
CA THR A 25 -12.38 -0.38 4.66
C THR A 25 -12.27 -0.08 3.17
N LYS A 26 -11.91 1.15 2.80
CA LYS A 26 -11.68 1.56 1.41
C LYS A 26 -10.88 2.85 1.39
N VAL A 27 -9.86 2.89 0.54
CA VAL A 27 -9.04 4.10 0.36
C VAL A 27 -8.91 4.44 -1.11
N TRP A 28 -8.84 5.73 -1.40
CA TRP A 28 -8.65 6.27 -2.74
C TRP A 28 -7.24 6.80 -2.90
N THR A 29 -6.59 6.46 -4.01
CA THR A 29 -5.34 7.10 -4.40
C THR A 29 -5.64 8.48 -4.99
N ILE A 30 -5.24 9.52 -4.27
CA ILE A 30 -5.41 10.92 -4.72
C ILE A 30 -4.30 11.31 -5.69
N LYS A 31 -3.05 10.97 -5.33
CA LYS A 31 -1.86 11.28 -6.12
C LYS A 31 -0.91 10.10 -6.18
N SER A 32 -0.23 9.95 -7.30
CA SER A 32 0.74 8.87 -7.51
C SER A 32 1.91 9.36 -8.36
N THR A 33 3.08 8.75 -8.17
CA THR A 33 4.21 8.89 -9.11
C THR A 33 4.24 7.78 -10.16
N TYR A 34 3.31 6.81 -10.08
CA TYR A 34 3.19 5.73 -11.05
C TYR A 34 2.56 6.23 -12.36
N ILE A 35 3.26 6.02 -13.48
CA ILE A 35 2.92 6.58 -14.79
C ILE A 35 1.78 5.86 -15.50
N PHE A 36 1.52 4.58 -15.18
CA PHE A 36 0.42 3.82 -15.77
C PHE A 36 -0.90 4.17 -15.05
N SER A 37 -1.16 5.48 -14.99
CA SER A 37 -2.17 6.15 -14.19
C SER A 37 -3.57 5.80 -14.67
N TYR A 38 -4.01 4.61 -14.35
CA TYR A 38 -5.42 4.33 -14.24
C TYR A 38 -6.03 5.35 -13.26
N THR A 39 -7.05 6.06 -13.72
CA THR A 39 -7.74 7.01 -12.87
C THR A 39 -8.62 6.26 -11.87
N CYS A 40 -9.05 6.98 -10.83
CA CYS A 40 -10.02 6.44 -9.88
C CYS A 40 -9.55 5.13 -9.21
N GLU A 41 -8.24 5.02 -8.98
CA GLU A 41 -7.68 3.90 -8.25
C GLU A 41 -8.17 3.91 -6.81
N ARG A 42 -8.74 2.78 -6.39
CA ARG A 42 -9.19 2.54 -5.01
C ARG A 42 -8.80 1.15 -4.57
N GLU A 43 -8.47 1.01 -3.30
CA GLU A 43 -8.05 -0.24 -2.68
C GLU A 43 -9.04 -0.61 -1.57
N VAL A 44 -9.44 -1.88 -1.55
CA VAL A 44 -10.36 -2.46 -0.55
C VAL A 44 -9.69 -3.72 0.02
N PRO A 45 -9.54 -3.86 1.35
CA PRO A 45 -9.09 -5.09 1.96
C PRO A 45 -10.21 -6.14 1.86
N THR A 46 -9.91 -7.31 1.32
CA THR A 46 -10.90 -8.40 1.18
C THR A 46 -10.72 -9.50 2.22
N ASN A 47 -9.49 -9.67 2.73
CA ASN A 47 -9.18 -10.60 3.80
C ASN A 47 -7.92 -10.14 4.53
N MET A 48 -7.83 -10.34 5.84
CA MET A 48 -6.63 -10.07 6.63
C MET A 48 -6.52 -11.10 7.76
N ASN A 49 -5.34 -11.66 7.94
CA ASN A 49 -5.02 -12.61 9.00
C ASN A 49 -3.65 -12.28 9.61
N ASP A 50 -3.13 -13.14 10.49
CA ASP A 50 -1.89 -12.85 11.21
C ASP A 50 -0.65 -12.78 10.30
N THR A 51 -0.68 -13.41 9.12
CA THR A 51 0.48 -13.50 8.22
C THR A 51 0.40 -12.55 7.04
N GLY A 52 -0.78 -12.04 6.72
CA GLY A 52 -0.94 -11.21 5.54
C GLY A 52 -2.29 -10.55 5.35
N LEU A 53 -2.40 -9.89 4.20
CA LEU A 53 -3.50 -9.04 3.81
C LEU A 53 -3.77 -9.21 2.32
N GLN A 54 -5.01 -9.48 1.98
CA GLN A 54 -5.48 -9.46 0.60
C GLN A 54 -6.13 -8.12 0.30
N ILE A 55 -5.70 -7.47 -0.79
CA ILE A 55 -6.24 -6.20 -1.25
C ILE A 55 -6.72 -6.36 -2.70
N THR A 56 -7.97 -6.01 -2.96
CA THR A 56 -8.43 -5.78 -4.33
C THR A 56 -8.24 -4.32 -4.68
N THR A 57 -7.50 -4.08 -5.76
CA THR A 57 -7.32 -2.75 -6.35
C THR A 57 -8.23 -2.62 -7.55
N TYR A 58 -9.06 -1.57 -7.56
CA TYR A 58 -9.94 -1.24 -8.66
C TYR A 58 -9.45 0.02 -9.36
N PHE A 59 -9.75 0.09 -10.65
CA PHE A 59 -9.40 1.19 -11.55
C PHE A 59 -10.60 1.51 -12.42
N ASP A 60 -10.93 2.80 -12.49
CA ASP A 60 -12.11 3.25 -13.20
C ASP A 60 -13.33 2.34 -12.87
N THR A 61 -14.15 2.01 -13.88
CA THR A 61 -15.30 1.10 -13.74
C THR A 61 -14.99 -0.36 -14.09
N ARG A 62 -13.92 -0.65 -14.85
CA ARG A 62 -13.80 -1.95 -15.55
C ARG A 62 -12.68 -2.86 -15.08
N ASN A 63 -11.61 -2.30 -14.53
CA ASN A 63 -10.40 -3.08 -14.27
C ASN A 63 -10.21 -3.26 -12.78
N SER A 64 -9.89 -4.48 -12.38
CA SER A 64 -9.47 -4.77 -11.01
C SER A 64 -8.48 -5.91 -11.00
N PHE A 65 -7.67 -5.96 -9.96
CA PHE A 65 -6.85 -7.12 -9.63
C PHE A 65 -6.79 -7.28 -8.11
N THR A 66 -6.51 -8.50 -7.66
CA THR A 66 -6.34 -8.80 -6.24
C THR A 66 -4.92 -9.29 -6.00
N LEU A 67 -4.26 -8.73 -4.99
CA LEU A 67 -2.93 -9.15 -4.57
C LEU A 67 -2.97 -9.65 -3.12
N ASN A 68 -2.26 -10.76 -2.89
CA ASN A 68 -1.97 -11.27 -1.55
C ASN A 68 -0.64 -10.67 -1.09
N TRP A 69 -0.69 -9.95 0.03
CA TRP A 69 0.46 -9.33 0.65
C TRP A 69 0.85 -10.08 1.92
N THR A 70 2.14 -10.30 2.12
CA THR A 70 2.69 -10.91 3.33
C THR A 70 3.23 -9.82 4.24
N PHE A 71 2.90 -9.87 5.53
CA PHE A 71 3.50 -8.97 6.51
C PHE A 71 4.98 -9.32 6.70
N THR A 72 5.83 -8.30 6.67
CA THR A 72 7.26 -8.43 6.90
C THR A 72 7.72 -7.45 7.97
N GLU A 73 8.95 -7.63 8.42
CA GLU A 73 9.58 -6.75 9.40
C GLU A 73 9.59 -5.27 8.95
N ASN A 74 9.83 -4.36 9.90
CA ASN A 74 9.92 -2.93 9.66
C ASN A 74 8.65 -2.29 9.08
N ASP A 75 7.47 -2.78 9.49
CA ASP A 75 6.17 -2.22 9.08
C ASP A 75 6.02 -2.20 7.54
N THR A 76 6.48 -3.28 6.90
CA THR A 76 6.39 -3.48 5.45
C THR A 76 5.52 -4.67 5.08
N ILE A 77 5.08 -4.69 3.82
CA ILE A 77 4.44 -5.83 3.20
C ILE A 77 5.10 -6.15 1.86
N THR A 78 5.11 -7.43 1.48
CA THR A 78 5.63 -7.87 0.18
C THR A 78 4.61 -8.69 -0.60
N CYS A 79 4.73 -8.70 -1.93
CA CYS A 79 3.91 -9.50 -2.82
C CYS A 79 4.75 -9.96 -4.01
N ALA A 80 4.90 -11.28 -4.19
CA ALA A 80 5.56 -11.84 -5.37
C ALA A 80 4.57 -11.82 -6.55
N LEU A 81 4.88 -11.03 -7.59
CA LEU A 81 4.11 -11.00 -8.83
C LEU A 81 4.51 -12.12 -9.79
N SER A 82 5.78 -12.53 -9.73
CA SER A 82 6.33 -13.66 -10.48
C SER A 82 7.57 -14.19 -9.78
N SER A 83 8.20 -15.23 -10.33
CA SER A 83 9.47 -15.76 -9.82
C SER A 83 10.62 -14.74 -9.83
N SER A 84 10.48 -13.63 -10.56
CA SER A 84 11.52 -12.62 -10.76
C SER A 84 11.12 -11.22 -10.35
N VAL A 85 9.86 -11.00 -9.95
CA VAL A 85 9.34 -9.67 -9.61
C VAL A 85 8.61 -9.72 -8.28
N GLU A 86 9.05 -8.87 -7.36
CA GLU A 86 8.43 -8.66 -6.06
C GLU A 86 8.06 -7.18 -5.88
N LEU A 87 6.90 -6.93 -5.29
CA LEU A 87 6.54 -5.62 -4.77
C LEU A 87 6.82 -5.57 -3.29
N LYS A 88 7.44 -4.49 -2.82
CA LYS A 88 7.55 -4.14 -1.41
C LYS A 88 6.83 -2.84 -1.14
N ARG A 89 5.99 -2.79 -0.11
CA ARG A 89 5.22 -1.60 0.28
C ARG A 89 5.53 -1.20 1.72
N GLN A 90 5.56 0.10 1.97
CA GLN A 90 5.78 0.69 3.30
C GLN A 90 4.85 1.89 3.49
N ILE A 91 4.32 2.05 4.71
CA ILE A 91 3.65 3.28 5.14
C ILE A 91 4.73 4.26 5.62
N LEU A 92 4.97 5.33 4.85
CA LEU A 92 5.93 6.38 5.23
C LEU A 92 5.36 7.37 6.24
N TYR A 93 4.04 7.54 6.20
CA TYR A 93 3.31 8.45 7.07
C TYR A 93 1.85 8.04 7.05
N GLN A 94 1.19 8.08 8.20
CA GLN A 94 -0.25 7.92 8.31
C GLN A 94 -0.83 8.90 9.33
N LYS A 95 -2.08 9.27 9.09
CA LYS A 95 -2.96 10.00 9.99
C LYS A 95 -4.36 9.40 9.83
N GLU A 96 -5.28 9.79 10.72
CA GLU A 96 -6.64 9.26 10.81
C GLU A 96 -7.37 9.06 9.48
N THR A 97 -7.19 9.92 8.48
CA THR A 97 -7.94 9.85 7.21
C THR A 97 -7.05 9.70 5.97
N CYS A 98 -5.74 9.56 6.13
CA CYS A 98 -4.82 9.52 5.00
C CYS A 98 -3.48 8.88 5.30
N ALA A 99 -2.86 8.34 4.26
CA ALA A 99 -1.52 7.77 4.34
C ALA A 99 -0.69 8.03 3.09
N VAL A 100 0.63 7.93 3.27
CA VAL A 100 1.62 8.01 2.20
C VAL A 100 2.32 6.67 2.11
N PHE A 101 2.16 6.01 0.96
CA PHE A 101 2.79 4.73 0.69
C PHE A 101 4.02 4.91 -0.18
N LYS A 102 5.07 4.14 0.13
CA LYS A 102 6.20 3.86 -0.75
C LYS A 102 6.03 2.45 -1.30
N ILE A 103 6.17 2.30 -2.61
CA ILE A 103 6.09 1.00 -3.29
C ILE A 103 7.39 0.83 -4.08
N GLN A 104 8.08 -0.27 -3.86
CA GLN A 104 9.32 -0.62 -4.56
C GLN A 104 9.05 -1.86 -5.42
N VAL A 105 9.42 -1.79 -6.69
CA VAL A 105 9.47 -2.95 -7.57
C VAL A 105 10.88 -3.50 -7.55
N LEU A 106 11.01 -4.73 -7.08
CA LEU A 106 12.27 -5.44 -6.91
C LEU A 106 12.35 -6.52 -7.99
N TRP A 107 13.45 -6.54 -8.75
CA TRP A 107 13.68 -7.52 -9.83
C TRP A 107 14.80 -8.45 -9.41
N ARG A 108 14.68 -9.75 -9.69
CA ARG A 108 15.84 -10.66 -9.53
C ARG A 108 16.84 -10.41 -10.67
N SER A 109 18.11 -10.29 -10.32
CA SER A 109 19.19 -10.29 -11.30
C SER A 109 19.24 -11.66 -11.97
N GLN A 110 19.19 -11.72 -13.29
CA GLN A 110 19.37 -12.97 -14.05
C GLN A 110 20.85 -13.37 -14.20
N ASN A 111 21.79 -12.51 -13.76
CA ASN A 111 23.22 -12.75 -13.93
C ASN A 111 23.92 -13.10 -12.62
N LYS A 112 24.50 -14.32 -12.63
CA LYS A 112 25.50 -14.93 -11.74
C LYS A 112 25.04 -15.51 -10.39
N THR A 113 24.96 -16.85 -10.38
CA THR A 113 25.62 -17.84 -9.49
C THR A 113 25.95 -17.57 -8.01
N SER A 114 25.50 -16.50 -7.37
CA SER A 114 25.61 -16.35 -5.91
C SER A 114 24.55 -15.40 -5.37
N ASP A 115 23.71 -15.95 -4.50
CA ASP A 115 22.71 -15.32 -3.63
C ASP A 115 21.53 -14.57 -4.26
N ASN A 116 20.36 -14.86 -3.67
CA ASN A 116 19.01 -14.33 -3.90
C ASN A 116 18.91 -12.79 -3.75
N THR A 117 19.74 -12.03 -4.45
CA THR A 117 19.82 -10.59 -4.35
C THR A 117 18.86 -9.96 -5.35
N HIS A 118 17.75 -9.42 -4.85
CA HIS A 118 16.85 -8.61 -5.66
C HIS A 118 17.50 -7.24 -5.89
N VAL A 119 17.63 -6.83 -7.16
CA VAL A 119 18.05 -5.48 -7.54
C VAL A 119 16.82 -4.57 -7.46
N GLN A 120 16.96 -3.45 -6.78
CA GLN A 120 15.89 -2.46 -6.69
C GLN A 120 15.66 -1.83 -8.08
N GLY A 121 14.45 -2.02 -8.63
CA GLY A 121 14.04 -1.42 -9.88
C GLY A 121 13.56 0.01 -9.69
N LYS A 122 12.24 0.18 -9.57
CA LYS A 122 11.62 1.50 -9.52
C LYS A 122 10.82 1.70 -8.24
N THR A 123 10.89 2.92 -7.70
CA THR A 123 10.14 3.32 -6.51
C THR A 123 9.00 4.25 -6.91
N TYR A 124 7.83 4.01 -6.36
CA TYR A 124 6.65 4.83 -6.53
C TYR A 124 6.11 5.29 -5.18
N TYR A 125 5.43 6.42 -5.20
CA TYR A 125 4.79 6.98 -4.02
C TYR A 125 3.31 7.20 -4.31
N LYS A 126 2.46 6.82 -3.36
CA LYS A 126 1.02 7.09 -3.40
C LYS A 126 0.61 7.92 -2.19
N LEU A 127 -0.25 8.91 -2.42
CA LEU A 127 -1.04 9.55 -1.39
C LEU A 127 -2.43 8.93 -1.44
N VAL A 128 -2.83 8.26 -0.36
CA VAL A 128 -4.16 7.68 -0.22
C VAL A 128 -4.95 8.40 0.87
N VAL A 129 -6.27 8.37 0.72
CA VAL A 129 -7.21 8.92 1.70
C VAL A 129 -8.36 7.96 1.91
N ASP A 130 -8.95 7.98 3.10
CA ASP A 130 -10.17 7.24 3.40
C ASP A 130 -11.32 7.66 2.47
N ASP A 131 -12.20 6.72 2.16
CA ASP A 131 -13.37 6.98 1.33
C ASP A 131 -14.28 8.09 1.84
N LYS A 132 -14.42 8.20 3.17
CA LYS A 132 -15.26 9.23 3.81
C LYS A 132 -14.66 10.62 3.66
N ASP A 133 -13.36 10.70 3.40
CA ASP A 133 -12.58 11.95 3.34
C ASP A 133 -11.98 12.22 1.96
N LYS A 134 -12.38 11.48 0.91
CA LYS A 134 -11.86 11.62 -0.46
C LYS A 134 -12.00 13.01 -1.08
N ASP A 135 -12.93 13.81 -0.55
CA ASP A 135 -13.16 15.20 -0.95
C ASP A 135 -12.45 16.24 -0.08
N ARG A 136 -11.80 15.81 1.02
CA ARG A 136 -11.10 16.70 1.93
C ARG A 136 -9.63 16.78 1.56
N ASN A 137 -9.13 18.00 1.42
CA ASN A 137 -7.70 18.24 1.21
C ASN A 137 -6.94 18.06 2.53
N SER A 138 -6.39 16.86 2.77
CA SER A 138 -5.41 16.69 3.85
C SER A 138 -4.09 17.38 3.51
N THR A 139 -3.89 18.57 4.07
CA THR A 139 -2.67 19.36 3.85
C THR A 139 -1.42 18.69 4.40
N ASP A 140 -1.54 17.90 5.48
CA ASP A 140 -0.42 17.23 6.14
C ASP A 140 0.11 16.04 5.31
N CYS A 141 -0.77 15.09 4.96
CA CYS A 141 -0.40 13.98 4.08
C CYS A 141 0.09 14.48 2.72
N THR A 142 -0.48 15.57 2.20
CA THR A 142 0.03 16.21 0.97
C THR A 142 1.47 16.72 1.12
N LYS A 143 1.83 17.34 2.25
CA LYS A 143 3.20 17.79 2.53
C LYS A 143 4.15 16.59 2.63
N LYS A 144 3.77 15.54 3.36
CA LYS A 144 4.57 14.31 3.53
C LYS A 144 4.78 13.59 2.20
N TYR A 145 3.73 13.49 1.39
CA TYR A 145 3.80 12.94 0.04
C TYR A 145 4.74 13.74 -0.86
N ARG A 146 4.63 15.09 -0.87
CA ARG A 146 5.54 15.97 -1.63
C ARG A 146 7.00 15.78 -1.22
N LYS A 147 7.27 15.64 0.08
CA LYS A 147 8.61 15.36 0.60
C LYS A 147 9.10 13.99 0.12
N ALA A 148 8.27 12.95 0.23
CA ALA A 148 8.64 11.58 -0.14
C ALA A 148 8.93 11.43 -1.65
N ARG A 149 8.09 12.01 -2.52
CA ARG A 149 8.29 11.92 -3.98
C ARG A 149 9.48 12.74 -4.49
N GLY A 150 9.89 13.77 -3.75
CA GLY A 150 10.92 14.72 -4.22
C GLY A 150 10.58 15.31 -5.59
N LYS A 151 11.46 15.06 -6.57
CA LYS A 151 11.35 15.57 -7.96
C LYS A 151 10.56 14.65 -8.90
N GLU A 152 10.13 13.47 -8.44
CA GLU A 152 9.37 12.54 -9.26
C GLU A 152 8.08 13.17 -9.80
N LYS A 153 7.71 12.79 -11.03
CA LYS A 153 6.47 13.24 -11.68
C LYS A 153 5.28 12.89 -10.79
N ASN A 154 4.31 13.79 -10.72
CA ASN A 154 3.10 13.63 -9.91
C ASN A 154 1.87 13.60 -10.81
N TYR A 155 1.05 12.58 -10.63
CA TYR A 155 -0.19 12.37 -11.36
C TYR A 155 -1.38 12.49 -10.41
N ASN A 156 -2.42 13.20 -10.84
CA ASN A 156 -3.70 13.24 -10.12
C ASN A 156 -4.54 12.04 -10.54
N VAL A 157 -4.76 11.12 -9.59
CA VAL A 157 -5.43 9.84 -9.82
C VAL A 157 -6.91 9.95 -9.49
N TYR A 158 -7.26 10.56 -8.35
CA TYR A 158 -8.64 10.88 -8.01
C TYR A 158 -9.10 12.15 -8.70
N ARG A 159 -10.29 12.10 -9.31
CA ARG A 159 -10.92 13.17 -10.09
C ARG A 159 -12.42 13.22 -9.79
N LYS A 160 -13.09 14.30 -10.15
CA LYS A 160 -14.56 14.44 -9.96
C LYS A 160 -15.35 13.29 -10.59
N SER A 161 -14.91 12.77 -11.74
CA SER A 161 -15.53 11.62 -12.42
C SER A 161 -15.51 10.33 -11.58
N CYS A 162 -14.57 10.18 -10.65
CA CYS A 162 -14.47 9.00 -9.79
C CYS A 162 -15.66 8.85 -8.84
N LYS A 163 -16.34 9.95 -8.48
CA LYS A 163 -17.57 9.90 -7.69
C LYS A 163 -18.71 9.20 -8.41
N GLN A 164 -18.79 9.39 -9.72
CA GLN A 164 -19.89 8.86 -10.54
C GLN A 164 -19.76 7.34 -10.73
N ILE A 165 -18.54 6.81 -10.63
CA ILE A 165 -18.24 5.39 -10.74
C ILE A 165 -18.89 4.60 -9.60
N GLU A 166 -18.94 5.16 -8.39
CA GLU A 166 -19.55 4.48 -7.24
C GLU A 166 -21.06 4.27 -7.43
N ASN A 167 -21.75 5.25 -8.04
CA ASN A 167 -23.20 5.21 -8.25
C ASN A 167 -23.66 4.15 -9.27
N ILE A 168 -22.75 3.65 -10.11
CA ILE A 168 -23.07 2.66 -11.15
C ILE A 168 -23.17 1.24 -10.57
N TYR A 169 -22.47 0.95 -9.46
CA TYR A 169 -22.38 -0.39 -8.87
C TYR A 169 -23.11 -0.54 -7.53
N SER A 170 -23.83 0.49 -7.07
CA SER A 170 -24.70 0.44 -5.88
C SER A 170 -26.17 0.18 -6.21
N LYS A 171 -26.47 -0.32 -7.42
CA LYS A 171 -27.80 -0.76 -7.84
C LYS A 171 -27.84 -2.28 -8.00
#